data_AF-A0A355IA78-F1
#
_entry.id   AF-A0A355IA78-F1
#
_cell.length_a   1.000
_cell.length_b   1.000
_cell.length_c   1.000
_cell.angle_alpha   90.00
_cell.angle_beta   90.00
_cell.angle_gamma   90.00
#
_symmetry.space_group_name_H-M   'P 1'
#
loop_
_entity.id
_entity.type
_entity.pdbx_description
1 polymer ?
#
loop_
_entity_poly.entity_id
_entity_poly.type
_entity_poly.pdbx_seq_one_letter_code
_entity_poly.pdbx_strand_id
1 'polypeptide(L)' 'MLLKEPINSILAEVASASPAPGGGSVSALAGANGAALISMVCRLTIGKKKYLAVSEEMEQILVKSEELR' A
#
# COMPACT_ATOMS: atom_id res chain seq x y z
N MET A 1 8.61 -4.01 12.91
CA MET A 1 9.39 -5.24 12.64
C MET A 1 9.25 -5.70 11.19
N LEU A 2 8.05 -5.72 10.58
CA LEU A 2 7.83 -6.27 9.23
C LEU A 2 8.38 -5.45 8.04
N LEU A 3 8.44 -4.11 8.14
CA LEU A 3 8.70 -3.23 6.98
C LEU A 3 10.12 -3.33 6.37
N LYS A 4 11.06 -3.97 7.05
CA LYS A 4 12.47 -4.10 6.61
C LYS A 4 12.88 -5.54 6.29
N GLU A 5 11.96 -6.48 6.44
CA GLU A 5 12.20 -7.90 6.26
C GLU A 5 11.89 -8.33 4.81
N PRO A 6 12.64 -9.29 4.23
CA PRO A 6 12.25 -9.94 3.00
C PRO A 6 10.86 -10.59 3.13
N ILE A 7 10.08 -10.60 2.06
CA ILE A 7 8.71 -11.16 2.11
C ILE A 7 8.68 -12.62 2.58
N ASN A 8 9.68 -13.43 2.21
CA ASN A 8 9.79 -14.81 2.67
C ASN A 8 10.03 -14.92 4.18
N SER A 9 10.75 -13.96 4.78
CA SER A 9 10.98 -13.89 6.24
C SER A 9 9.67 -13.60 6.97
N ILE A 10 8.90 -12.62 6.46
CA ILE A 10 7.57 -12.29 6.99
C ILE A 10 6.64 -13.51 6.93
N LEU A 11 6.60 -14.21 5.79
CA LEU A 11 5.75 -15.39 5.61
C LEU A 11 6.15 -16.54 6.55
N ALA A 12 7.45 -16.76 6.75
CA ALA A 12 7.95 -17.78 7.66
C ALA A 12 7.57 -17.47 9.12
N GLU A 13 7.72 -16.21 9.56
CA GLU A 13 7.39 -15.81 10.93
C GLU A 13 5.86 -15.90 11.19
N VAL A 14 5.04 -15.44 10.24
CA VAL A 14 3.56 -15.55 10.31
C VAL A 14 3.11 -17.01 10.43
N ALA A 15 3.78 -17.94 9.75
CA ALA A 15 3.45 -19.36 9.77
C ALA A 15 4.07 -20.13 10.95
N SER A 16 4.85 -19.45 11.80
CA SER A 16 5.56 -20.08 12.91
C SER A 16 4.66 -20.29 14.13
N ALA A 17 5.22 -20.88 15.19
CA ALA A 17 4.56 -20.98 16.50
C ALA A 17 4.64 -19.67 17.32
N SER A 18 5.25 -18.61 16.76
CA SER A 18 5.36 -17.30 17.42
C SER A 18 3.99 -16.63 17.54
N PRO A 19 3.65 -16.01 18.70
CA PRO A 19 2.36 -15.33 18.86
C PRO A 19 2.26 -14.01 18.07
N ALA A 20 3.35 -13.55 17.45
CA ALA A 20 3.39 -12.36 16.60
C ALA A 20 4.36 -12.58 15.42
N PRO A 21 4.12 -11.99 14.24
CA PRO A 21 3.06 -11.03 13.91
C PRO A 21 1.68 -11.68 13.79
N GLY A 22 0.68 -11.04 14.41
CA GLY A 22 -0.71 -11.51 14.36
C GLY A 22 -1.47 -11.06 13.11
N GLY A 23 -2.70 -11.54 12.97
CA GLY A 23 -3.57 -11.24 11.82
C GLY A 23 -3.81 -9.74 11.58
N GLY A 24 -3.82 -8.92 12.64
CA GLY A 24 -3.94 -7.46 12.52
C GLY A 24 -2.75 -6.84 11.77
N SER A 25 -1.52 -7.24 12.07
CA SER A 25 -0.32 -6.75 11.37
C SER A 25 -0.28 -7.20 9.91
N VAL A 26 -0.71 -8.43 9.63
CA VAL A 26 -0.82 -8.94 8.25
C VAL A 26 -1.90 -8.19 7.47
N SER A 27 -3.04 -7.90 8.10
CA SER A 27 -4.13 -7.12 7.49
C SER A 27 -3.70 -5.68 7.20
N ALA A 28 -2.96 -5.05 8.12
CA ALA A 28 -2.39 -3.72 7.89
C ALA A 28 -1.42 -3.72 6.69
N LEU A 29 -0.56 -4.73 6.56
CA LEU A 29 0.33 -4.88 5.40
C LEU A 29 -0.44 -5.06 4.09
N ALA A 30 -1.51 -5.84 4.10
CA ALA A 30 -2.39 -6.00 2.93
C ALA A 30 -3.07 -4.67 2.54
N GLY A 31 -3.56 -3.91 3.53
CA GLY A 31 -4.13 -2.57 3.31
C GLY A 31 -3.11 -1.58 2.73
N ALA A 32 -1.90 -1.55 3.30
CA ALA A 32 -0.81 -0.71 2.82
C ALA A 32 -0.42 -1.02 1.37
N ASN A 33 -0.41 -2.30 0.98
CA ASN A 33 -0.21 -2.71 -0.41
C ASN A 33 -1.34 -2.23 -1.33
N GLY A 34 -2.60 -2.29 -0.87
CA GLY A 34 -3.74 -1.72 -1.60
C GLY A 34 -3.59 -0.21 -1.82
N ALA A 35 -3.20 0.53 -0.78
CA ALA A 35 -2.93 1.96 -0.86
C ALA A 35 -1.77 2.28 -1.83
N ALA A 36 -0.72 1.45 -1.85
CA ALA A 36 0.38 1.56 -2.81
C ALA A 36 -0.11 1.46 -4.27
N LEU A 37 -1.01 0.52 -4.54
CA LEU A 37 -1.59 0.33 -5.88
C LEU A 37 -2.46 1.53 -6.29
N ILE A 38 -3.22 2.11 -5.35
CA ILE A 38 -3.97 3.35 -5.59
C ILE A 38 -3.01 4.48 -5.97
N SER A 39 -1.95 4.70 -5.19
CA SER A 39 -0.94 5.70 -5.50
C SER A 39 -0.31 5.49 -6.88
N MET A 40 -0.06 4.23 -7.28
CA MET A 40 0.44 3.89 -8.61
C MET A 40 -0.53 4.35 -9.71
N VAL A 41 -1.82 4.05 -9.58
CA VAL A 41 -2.84 4.43 -10.57
C VAL A 41 -3.00 5.94 -10.66
N CYS A 42 -2.98 6.66 -9.52
CA CYS A 42 -2.95 8.12 -9.52
C CYS A 42 -1.76 8.67 -10.33
N ARG A 43 -0.55 8.14 -10.09
CA ARG A 43 0.66 8.53 -10.83
C ARG A 43 0.60 8.21 -12.34
N LEU A 44 -0.07 7.13 -12.73
CA LEU A 44 -0.29 6.80 -14.14
C LEU A 44 -1.30 7.73 -14.83
N THR A 45 -2.13 8.43 -14.04
CA THR A 45 -3.23 9.27 -14.51
C THR A 45 -2.85 10.75 -14.56
N ILE A 46 -2.22 11.27 -13.50
CA ILE A 46 -1.80 12.67 -13.38
C ILE A 46 -0.85 13.04 -14.53
N GLY A 47 -1.06 14.23 -15.12
CA GLY A 47 -0.25 14.74 -16.23
C GLY A 47 -0.55 14.13 -17.61
N LYS A 48 -1.48 13.17 -17.72
CA LYS A 48 -1.94 12.65 -19.01
C LYS A 48 -3.01 13.58 -19.60
N LYS A 49 -2.81 14.01 -20.86
CA LYS A 49 -3.76 14.86 -21.61
C LYS A 49 -5.20 14.31 -21.60
N LYS A 50 -5.37 12.98 -21.68
CA LYS A 50 -6.68 12.31 -21.65
C LYS A 50 -7.43 12.48 -20.32
N TYR A 51 -6.72 12.72 -19.22
CA TYR A 51 -7.26 12.71 -17.86
C TYR A 51 -7.16 14.07 -17.15
N LEU A 52 -6.99 15.17 -17.90
CA LEU A 52 -6.91 16.52 -17.33
C LEU A 52 -8.14 16.88 -16.49
N ALA A 53 -9.33 16.41 -16.88
CA ALA A 53 -10.57 16.66 -16.16
C ALA A 53 -10.60 16.05 -14.74
N VAL A 54 -9.76 15.06 -14.45
CA VAL A 54 -9.71 14.38 -13.13
C VAL A 54 -8.36 14.57 -12.44
N SER A 55 -7.46 15.40 -12.96
CA SER A 55 -6.09 15.51 -12.44
C SER A 55 -6.06 15.97 -10.98
N GLU A 56 -6.87 16.96 -10.62
CA GLU A 56 -6.93 17.48 -9.25
C GLU A 56 -7.49 16.44 -8.26
N GLU A 57 -8.55 15.71 -8.64
CA GLU A 57 -9.08 14.61 -7.83
C GLU A 57 -8.02 13.52 -7.62
N MET A 58 -7.27 13.17 -8.68
CA MET A 58 -6.21 12.18 -8.58
C MET A 58 -5.05 12.64 -7.69
N GLU A 59 -4.73 13.94 -7.67
CA GLU A 59 -3.74 14.50 -6.74
C GLU A 59 -4.21 14.39 -5.28
N GLN A 60 -5.48 14.69 -5.01
CA GLN A 60 -6.06 14.55 -3.67
C GLN A 60 -6.09 13.08 -3.20
N ILE A 61 -6.44 12.14 -4.10
CA ILE A 61 -6.41 10.71 -3.80
C ILE A 61 -4.98 10.24 -3.55
N LEU A 62 -4.01 10.70 -4.35
CA LEU A 62 -2.60 10.35 -4.18
C LEU A 62 -2.07 10.73 -2.79
N VAL A 63 -2.43 11.91 -2.28
CA VAL A 63 -2.05 12.34 -0.92
C VAL A 63 -2.62 11.37 0.11
N LYS A 64 -3.93 11.08 0.04
CA LYS A 64 -4.60 10.16 0.97
C LYS A 64 -4.03 8.75 0.90
N SER A 65 -3.71 8.24 -0.29
CA SER A 65 -3.18 6.88 -0.42
C SER A 65 -1.74 6.74 0.06
N GLU A 66 -0.93 7.79 -0.01
CA GLU A 66 0.40 7.80 0.62
C GLU A 66 0.34 7.87 2.16
N GLU A 67 -0.67 8.52 2.75
CA GLU A 67 -0.88 8.53 4.21
C GLU A 67 -1.33 7.18 4.76
N LEU A 68 -2.00 6.35 3.94
CA LEU A 68 -2.57 5.06 4.35
C LEU A 68 -1.60 3.87 4.22
N ARG A 69 -0.37 4.08 3.78
CA ARG A 69 0.64 3.03 3.53
C ARG A 69 1.83 3.12 4.47
#